data_AF-A0A8X6P4U1-F1
#
_entry.id   AF-A0A8X6P4U1-F1
#
_cell.length_a   1.000
_cell.length_b   1.000
_cell.length_c   1.000
_cell.angle_alpha   90.00
_cell.angle_beta   90.00
_cell.angle_gamma   90.00
#
_symmetry.space_group_name_H-M   'P 1'
#
loop_
_entity.id
_entity.type
_entity.pdbx_description
1 polymer ?
#
loop_
_entity_poly.entity_id
_entity_poly.type
_entity_poly.pdbx_seq_one_letter_code
_entity_poly.pdbx_strand_id
1 'polypeptide(L)'
;LSRETIGKNSKTSTQNYDGEIHNSRDIAVKNYSDGDSRSTVNLVPVSEIPFKYQSVFRSFPYFNVVQSKVFEDAFYTDKHLVVCAPTGSGKTVIFELSIVRLLMLISDLGQMSSRYKIVYSKYNFS
;
A
#
# COMPACT_ATOMS: atom_id res chain seq x y z
N LEU A 1 28.70 25.00 43.33
CA LEU A 1 28.50 23.59 43.71
C LEU A 1 26.98 23.36 43.73
N SER A 2 26.38 22.63 42.78
CA SER A 2 26.27 21.14 42.73
C SER A 2 25.24 20.64 43.75
N ARG A 3 24.18 19.85 43.44
CA ARG A 3 23.69 19.14 42.22
C ARG A 3 22.14 19.29 42.14
N GLU A 4 21.46 19.02 41.01
CA GLU A 4 20.77 17.75 40.64
C GLU A 4 19.79 18.04 39.46
N THR A 5 19.24 17.11 38.65
CA THR A 5 19.57 15.69 38.31
C THR A 5 18.85 15.22 37.02
N ILE A 6 19.50 14.30 36.29
CA ILE A 6 19.06 13.36 35.22
C ILE A 6 17.71 13.60 34.47
N GLY A 7 17.80 13.75 33.14
CA GLY A 7 16.72 13.50 32.16
C GLY A 7 17.25 12.73 30.93
N LYS A 8 16.49 11.78 30.38
CA LYS A 8 16.95 10.78 29.38
C LYS A 8 16.64 11.15 27.93
N ASN A 9 17.47 10.64 27.01
CA ASN A 9 17.22 10.21 25.62
C ASN A 9 16.18 10.97 24.76
N SER A 10 16.60 11.47 23.59
CA SER A 10 16.48 10.71 22.31
C SER A 10 17.01 11.53 21.13
N LYS A 11 17.62 10.86 20.13
CA LYS A 11 18.14 11.52 18.92
C LYS A 11 16.99 11.86 17.97
N THR A 12 16.75 13.15 17.74
CA THR A 12 15.90 13.65 16.65
C THR A 12 16.70 13.67 15.34
N SER A 13 16.49 12.67 14.48
CA SER A 13 16.96 12.72 13.10
C SER A 13 15.87 13.34 12.21
N THR A 14 15.90 14.67 12.10
CA THR A 14 15.17 15.40 11.05
C THR A 14 15.73 15.04 9.69
N GLN A 15 14.91 14.46 8.81
CA GLN A 15 15.24 14.37 7.39
C GLN A 15 14.83 15.68 6.72
N ASN A 16 15.81 16.37 6.16
CA ASN A 16 15.57 17.59 5.38
C ASN A 16 15.01 17.21 4.01
N TYR A 17 14.07 18.00 3.51
CA TYR A 17 13.56 17.87 2.14
C TYR A 17 14.25 18.90 1.25
N ASP A 18 15.43 18.53 0.80
CA ASP A 18 16.26 19.35 -0.08
C ASP A 18 15.78 19.12 -1.53
N GLY A 19 15.42 20.20 -2.23
CA GLY A 19 14.68 20.10 -3.49
C GLY A 19 15.57 19.81 -4.71
N GLU A 20 15.51 18.57 -5.21
CA GLU A 20 15.93 18.22 -6.58
C GLU A 20 14.74 17.68 -7.38
N ILE A 21 14.33 18.42 -8.42
CA ILE A 21 13.35 17.93 -9.40
C ILE A 21 14.09 17.04 -10.40
N HIS A 22 14.36 15.80 -10.00
CA HIS A 22 14.77 14.77 -10.95
C HIS A 22 13.56 14.15 -11.66
N ASN A 23 13.77 13.83 -12.93
CA ASN A 23 12.76 13.38 -13.89
C ASN A 23 11.98 12.17 -13.33
N SER A 24 10.64 12.29 -13.28
CA SER A 24 9.77 11.39 -12.51
C SER A 24 9.82 9.91 -12.90
N ARG A 25 10.43 9.58 -14.04
CA ARG A 25 10.63 8.21 -14.53
C ARG A 25 11.77 7.47 -13.82
N ASP A 26 12.77 8.18 -13.31
CA ASP A 26 13.99 7.57 -12.76
C ASP A 26 13.85 7.21 -11.26
N ILE A 27 12.83 7.75 -10.58
CA ILE A 27 12.58 7.56 -9.13
C ILE A 27 11.89 6.22 -8.83
N ALA A 28 11.18 5.63 -9.80
CA ALA A 28 10.39 4.42 -9.61
C ALA A 28 11.23 3.14 -9.41
N VAL A 29 12.50 3.14 -9.85
CA VAL A 29 13.41 1.99 -9.75
C VAL A 29 14.14 1.97 -8.39
N LYS A 30 13.37 2.10 -7.30
CA LYS A 30 13.84 1.60 -6.00
C LYS A 30 13.78 0.09 -6.03
N ASN A 31 14.87 -0.53 -6.49
CA ASN A 31 15.09 -1.97 -6.41
C ASN A 31 15.10 -2.41 -4.94
N TYR A 32 13.93 -2.71 -4.38
CA TYR A 32 13.83 -3.30 -3.05
C TYR A 32 14.31 -4.75 -3.12
N SER A 33 15.57 -4.95 -2.72
CA SER A 33 16.08 -6.26 -2.36
C SER A 33 15.38 -6.72 -1.07
N ASP A 34 14.35 -7.55 -1.22
CA ASP A 34 13.90 -8.38 -0.11
C ASP A 34 15.07 -9.25 0.38
N GLY A 35 15.04 -9.72 1.62
CA GLY A 35 16.18 -10.45 2.23
C GLY A 35 16.48 -11.82 1.59
N ASP A 36 15.73 -12.20 0.55
CA ASP A 36 15.90 -13.40 -0.26
C ASP A 36 16.47 -13.05 -1.64
N SER A 37 17.41 -13.87 -2.12
CA SER A 37 18.25 -13.51 -3.25
C SER A 37 17.55 -13.68 -4.61
N ARG A 38 17.38 -12.55 -5.32
CA ARG A 38 17.06 -12.41 -6.79
C ARG A 38 15.62 -12.07 -7.22
N SER A 39 14.77 -11.45 -6.40
CA SER A 39 13.55 -10.79 -6.92
C SER A 39 13.61 -9.26 -6.81
N THR A 40 13.93 -8.56 -7.89
CA THR A 40 13.69 -7.11 -8.01
C THR A 40 12.19 -6.85 -8.12
N VAL A 41 11.59 -6.25 -7.10
CA VAL A 41 10.16 -5.92 -7.12
C VAL A 41 9.96 -4.53 -7.69
N ASN A 42 9.34 -4.46 -8.87
CA ASN A 42 8.87 -3.20 -9.42
C ASN A 42 7.68 -2.70 -8.60
N LEU A 43 7.72 -1.44 -8.16
CA LEU A 43 6.58 -0.85 -7.45
C LEU A 43 5.49 -0.45 -8.44
N VAL A 44 4.25 -0.81 -8.14
CA VAL A 44 3.10 -0.42 -8.96
C VAL A 44 2.73 1.04 -8.63
N PRO A 45 2.59 1.94 -9.63
CA PRO A 45 2.13 3.30 -9.40
C PRO A 45 0.62 3.34 -9.14
N VAL A 46 0.15 4.29 -8.34
CA VAL A 46 -1.30 4.51 -8.14
C VAL A 46 -2.01 4.91 -9.43
N SER A 47 -1.29 5.41 -10.44
CA SER A 47 -1.83 5.70 -11.77
C SER A 47 -2.35 4.47 -12.53
N GLU A 48 -1.96 3.25 -12.12
CA GLU A 48 -2.47 1.99 -12.68
C GLU A 48 -3.95 1.75 -12.35
N ILE A 49 -4.44 2.36 -11.26
CA ILE A 49 -5.85 2.35 -10.90
C ILE A 49 -6.62 3.33 -11.79
N PRO A 50 -7.83 3.00 -12.30
CA PRO A 50 -8.63 3.94 -13.06
C PRO A 50 -8.94 5.22 -12.27
N PHE A 51 -8.85 6.39 -12.92
CA PHE A 51 -8.92 7.72 -12.31
C PHE A 51 -10.07 7.90 -11.29
N LYS A 52 -11.25 7.33 -11.57
CA LYS A 52 -12.43 7.32 -10.69
C LYS A 52 -12.15 6.80 -9.26
N TYR A 53 -11.19 5.90 -9.10
CA TYR A 53 -10.88 5.20 -7.85
C TYR A 53 -9.50 5.53 -7.27
N GLN A 54 -8.62 6.24 -8.01
CA GLN A 54 -7.31 6.71 -7.50
C GLN A 54 -7.44 7.56 -6.22
N SER A 55 -8.61 8.15 -5.97
CA SER A 55 -8.92 8.92 -4.76
C SER A 55 -8.72 8.15 -3.47
N VAL A 56 -8.90 6.82 -3.48
CA VAL A 56 -8.72 5.92 -2.33
C VAL A 56 -7.24 5.86 -1.90
N PHE A 57 -6.30 5.98 -2.84
CA PHE A 57 -4.88 5.73 -2.62
C PHE A 57 -4.00 7.00 -2.62
N ARG A 58 -4.61 8.20 -2.52
CA ARG A 58 -3.93 9.51 -2.65
C ARG A 58 -2.78 9.77 -1.66
N SER A 59 -2.67 9.01 -0.57
CA SER A 59 -1.63 9.20 0.44
C SER A 59 -0.21 8.83 -0.04
N PHE A 60 -0.07 8.13 -1.17
CA PHE A 60 1.21 7.71 -1.72
C PHE A 60 1.16 7.63 -3.26
N PRO A 61 2.27 7.88 -3.97
CA PRO A 61 2.30 7.75 -5.44
C PRO A 61 2.50 6.30 -5.93
N TYR A 62 3.05 5.42 -5.09
CA TYR A 62 3.33 4.02 -5.42
C TYR A 62 2.89 3.10 -4.28
N PHE A 63 2.38 1.92 -4.63
CA PHE A 63 2.16 0.82 -3.70
C PHE A 63 3.50 0.32 -3.14
N ASN A 64 3.51 -0.13 -1.88
CA ASN A 64 4.71 -0.69 -1.25
C ASN A 64 5.06 -2.08 -1.83
N VAL A 65 6.19 -2.68 -1.41
CA VAL A 65 6.67 -3.98 -1.90
C VAL A 65 5.63 -5.09 -1.74
N VAL A 66 5.00 -5.20 -0.57
CA VAL A 66 4.01 -6.27 -0.27
C VAL A 66 2.75 -6.07 -1.11
N GLN A 67 2.28 -4.83 -1.24
CA GLN A 67 1.11 -4.47 -2.04
C GLN A 67 1.37 -4.70 -3.54
N SER A 68 2.53 -4.29 -4.05
CA SER A 68 2.92 -4.47 -5.46
C SER A 68 3.07 -5.95 -5.82
N LYS A 69 3.64 -6.77 -4.93
CA LYS A 69 3.76 -8.23 -5.13
C LYS A 69 2.40 -8.94 -5.32
N VAL A 70 1.32 -8.42 -4.74
CA VAL A 70 -0.02 -9.05 -4.82
C VAL A 70 -1.02 -8.26 -5.68
N PHE A 71 -0.58 -7.17 -6.33
CA PHE A 71 -1.45 -6.25 -7.05
C PHE A 71 -2.23 -6.94 -8.16
N GLU A 72 -1.53 -7.71 -9.01
CA GLU A 72 -2.12 -8.51 -10.10
C GLU A 72 -3.27 -9.40 -9.59
N ASP A 73 -2.99 -10.23 -8.57
CA ASP A 73 -3.96 -11.16 -8.01
C ASP A 73 -5.14 -10.44 -7.36
N ALA A 74 -4.88 -9.32 -6.65
CA ALA A 74 -5.90 -8.56 -5.93
C ALA A 74 -6.79 -7.65 -6.83
N PHE A 75 -6.28 -7.23 -7.99
CA PHE A 75 -6.92 -6.20 -8.81
C PHE A 75 -7.38 -6.68 -10.19
N TYR A 76 -6.66 -7.64 -10.80
CA TYR A 76 -7.01 -8.16 -12.13
C TYR A 76 -7.64 -9.55 -12.12
N THR A 77 -7.49 -10.32 -11.04
CA THR A 77 -8.02 -11.68 -10.92
C THR A 77 -9.11 -11.82 -9.85
N ASP A 78 -9.86 -12.92 -9.92
CA ASP A 78 -10.86 -13.29 -8.91
C ASP A 78 -10.32 -14.39 -7.96
N LYS A 79 -8.99 -14.54 -7.85
CA LYS A 79 -8.35 -15.53 -6.98
C LYS A 79 -8.56 -15.20 -5.50
N HIS A 80 -8.68 -16.22 -4.67
CA HIS A 80 -8.62 -16.06 -3.22
C HIS A 80 -7.20 -15.73 -2.77
N LEU A 81 -7.01 -14.54 -2.17
CA LEU A 81 -5.72 -14.06 -1.70
C LEU A 81 -5.58 -14.23 -0.17
N VAL A 82 -4.49 -14.85 0.27
CA VAL A 82 -4.12 -14.97 1.69
C VAL A 82 -2.81 -14.19 1.91
N VAL A 83 -2.85 -13.12 2.71
CA VAL A 83 -1.69 -12.24 2.97
C VAL A 83 -1.22 -12.35 4.42
N CYS A 84 -0.13 -13.09 4.63
CA CYS A 84 0.59 -13.15 5.90
C CYS A 84 1.67 -12.05 5.92
N ALA A 85 1.40 -10.94 6.61
CA ALA A 85 2.34 -9.82 6.71
C ALA A 85 2.22 -9.10 8.08
N PRO A 86 3.29 -8.47 8.60
CA PRO A 86 3.28 -7.83 9.92
C PRO A 86 2.34 -6.61 10.01
N THR A 87 2.03 -6.16 11.22
CA THR A 87 1.28 -4.91 11.44
C THR A 87 2.07 -3.73 10.85
N GLY A 88 1.37 -2.79 10.20
CA GLY A 88 2.01 -1.67 9.48
C GLY A 88 2.39 -1.96 8.03
N SER A 89 2.38 -3.22 7.56
CA SER A 89 2.71 -3.58 6.15
C SER A 89 1.73 -3.07 5.08
N GLY A 90 0.68 -2.34 5.46
CA GLY A 90 -0.31 -1.80 4.54
C GLY A 90 -1.36 -2.80 4.02
N LYS A 91 -1.68 -3.86 4.79
CA LYS A 91 -2.73 -4.84 4.43
C LYS A 91 -4.09 -4.23 4.09
N THR A 92 -4.48 -3.13 4.73
CA THR A 92 -5.74 -2.41 4.44
C THR A 92 -5.84 -2.03 2.96
N VAL A 93 -4.75 -1.57 2.36
CA VAL A 93 -4.69 -1.19 0.94
C VAL A 93 -4.95 -2.38 0.01
N ILE A 94 -4.55 -3.59 0.41
CA ILE A 94 -4.79 -4.81 -0.37
C ILE A 94 -6.29 -5.17 -0.35
N PHE A 95 -6.97 -4.97 0.78
CA PHE A 95 -8.43 -5.07 0.85
C PHE A 95 -9.13 -3.97 0.04
N GLU A 96 -8.64 -2.73 0.08
CA GLU A 96 -9.16 -1.62 -0.71
C GLU A 96 -9.05 -1.88 -2.22
N LEU A 97 -7.92 -2.44 -2.70
CA LEU A 97 -7.76 -2.89 -4.10
C LEU A 97 -8.86 -3.89 -4.50
N SER A 98 -9.09 -4.90 -3.67
CA SER A 98 -10.13 -5.93 -3.92
C SER A 98 -11.54 -5.33 -3.95
N ILE A 99 -11.82 -4.32 -3.09
CA ILE A 99 -13.09 -3.60 -3.09
C ILE A 99 -13.24 -2.74 -4.35
N VAL A 100 -12.20 -2.05 -4.80
CA VAL A 100 -12.24 -1.26 -6.05
C VAL A 100 -12.49 -2.16 -7.26
N ARG A 101 -11.82 -3.32 -7.33
CA ARG A 101 -12.08 -4.34 -8.37
C ARG A 101 -13.55 -4.78 -8.37
N LEU A 102 -14.13 -5.10 -7.21
CA LEU A 102 -15.54 -5.44 -7.11
C LEU A 102 -16.47 -4.28 -7.56
N LEU A 103 -16.16 -3.03 -7.20
CA LEU A 103 -16.92 -1.86 -7.63
C LEU A 103 -16.83 -1.60 -9.15
N MET A 104 -15.71 -1.94 -9.79
CA MET A 104 -15.57 -1.93 -11.25
C MET A 104 -16.48 -2.98 -11.89
N LEU A 105 -16.37 -4.25 -11.47
CA LEU A 105 -17.22 -5.34 -11.97
C LEU A 105 -18.72 -5.03 -11.83
N ILE A 106 -19.15 -4.48 -10.68
CA ILE A 106 -20.54 -4.08 -10.46
C ILE A 106 -20.95 -2.91 -11.36
N SER A 107 -20.04 -1.97 -11.64
CA SER A 107 -20.32 -0.85 -12.57
C SER A 107 -20.53 -1.34 -14.00
N ASP A 108 -19.73 -2.33 -14.43
CA ASP A 108 -19.75 -2.86 -15.80
C ASP A 108 -20.95 -3.79 -16.06
N LEU A 109 -21.44 -4.48 -15.03
CA LEU A 109 -22.61 -5.38 -15.09
C LEU A 109 -23.97 -4.63 -15.14
N GLY A 110 -23.99 -3.31 -14.99
CA GLY A 110 -25.19 -2.48 -15.10
C GLY A 110 -26.29 -2.81 -14.08
N GLN A 111 -27.57 -2.66 -14.48
CA GLN A 111 -28.71 -2.83 -13.57
C GLN A 111 -29.05 -4.29 -13.19
N MET A 112 -28.20 -5.27 -13.53
CA MET A 112 -28.33 -6.67 -13.09
C MET A 112 -27.87 -6.89 -11.62
N SER A 113 -28.06 -5.88 -10.76
CA SER A 113 -27.54 -5.85 -9.39
C SER A 113 -28.37 -6.73 -8.45
N SER A 114 -28.07 -8.04 -8.47
CA SER A 114 -28.28 -8.89 -7.30
C SER A 114 -27.51 -8.30 -6.11
N ARG A 115 -28.05 -8.40 -4.90
CA ARG A 115 -27.53 -7.68 -3.72
C ARG A 115 -26.15 -8.19 -3.27
N TYR A 116 -25.08 -7.59 -3.78
CA TYR A 116 -23.72 -7.81 -3.29
C TYR A 116 -23.58 -7.39 -1.82
N LYS A 117 -22.83 -8.18 -1.04
CA LYS A 117 -22.48 -7.90 0.36
C LYS A 117 -20.99 -8.16 0.57
N ILE A 118 -20.30 -7.19 1.14
CA ILE A 118 -18.89 -7.30 1.53
C ILE A 118 -18.86 -7.44 3.05
N VAL A 119 -18.15 -8.44 3.57
CA VAL A 119 -17.93 -8.62 5.01
C VAL A 119 -16.46 -8.36 5.30
N TYR A 120 -16.19 -7.41 6.21
CA TYR A 120 -14.85 -7.12 6.69
C TYR A 120 -14.78 -7.41 8.19
N SER A 121 -13.76 -8.14 8.62
CA SER A 121 -13.56 -8.52 10.02
C SER A 121 -12.12 -8.24 10.42
N LYS A 122 -11.93 -7.36 11.40
CA LYS A 122 -10.63 -7.04 11.99
C LYS A 122 -10.56 -7.64 13.39
N TYR A 123 -9.65 -8.58 13.57
CA TYR A 123 -9.32 -9.14 14.88
C TYR A 123 -8.22 -8.30 15.53
N ASN A 124 -8.43 -7.87 16.77
CA ASN A 124 -7.35 -7.40 17.64
C ASN A 124 -7.05 -8.56 18.60
N PHE A 125 -5.80 -9.04 18.62
CA PHE A 125 -5.31 -9.81 19.75
C PHE A 125 -5.01 -8.85 20.90
N SER A 126 -5.49 -9.20 22.09
CA SER A 126 -5.19 -8.52 23.36
C SER A 126 -4.40 -9.45 24.28
#